data_AF-A0A150NY11-F1
#
_entry.id   AF-A0A150NY11-F1
#
_cell.length_a   1.000
_cell.length_b   1.000
_cell.length_c   1.000
_cell.angle_alpha   90.00
_cell.angle_beta   90.00
_cell.angle_gamma   90.00
#
_symmetry.space_group_name_H-M   'P 1'
#
loop_
_entity.id
_entity.type
_entity.pdbx_description
1 polymer ?
#
loop_
_entity_poly.entity_id
_entity_poly.type
_entity_poly.pdbx_seq_one_letter_code
_entity_poly.pdbx_strand_id
1 'polypeptide(L)'
;MLEVRSLEKSFGPKQVLFGIDFQARPGRILGLVGKNGAGKTTIFHSILKFLEYQGEISLDGQDIRQETYARIGYLPEERSLMPKLTVLEQVRYLATLKGMDAKEIKEKLPSMDEEVGSEREAD
;
A
#
# COMPACT_ATOMS: atom_id res chain seq x y z
N MET A 1 -5.79 13.78 0.49
CA MET A 1 -6.76 13.30 -0.51
C MET A 1 -5.99 12.73 -1.67
N LEU A 2 -6.22 11.46 -1.99
CA LEU A 2 -5.70 10.86 -3.23
C LEU A 2 -6.67 11.22 -4.36
N GLU A 3 -6.14 11.65 -5.49
CA GLU A 3 -6.90 11.91 -6.70
C GLU A 3 -6.27 11.19 -7.89
N VAL A 4 -7.11 10.51 -8.67
CA VAL A 4 -6.74 9.80 -9.89
C VAL A 4 -7.61 10.35 -11.00
N ARG A 5 -6.98 10.83 -12.08
CA ARG A 5 -7.67 11.43 -13.24
C ARG A 5 -7.21 10.78 -14.52
N SER A 6 -8.18 10.35 -15.34
CA SER A 6 -7.99 9.77 -16.66
C SER A 6 -6.90 8.69 -16.69
N LEU A 7 -6.83 7.84 -15.65
CA LEU A 7 -5.79 6.84 -15.52
C LEU A 7 -5.96 5.75 -16.58
N GLU A 8 -4.95 5.63 -17.43
CA GLU A 8 -4.88 4.65 -18.50
C GLU A 8 -3.60 3.82 -18.40
N LYS A 9 -3.73 2.53 -18.70
CA LYS A 9 -2.60 1.60 -18.69
C LYS A 9 -2.78 0.50 -19.71
N SER A 10 -1.76 0.34 -20.53
CA SER A 10 -1.61 -0.78 -21.47
C SER A 10 -0.32 -1.56 -21.18
N PHE A 11 -0.37 -2.86 -21.46
CA PHE A 11 0.78 -3.75 -21.49
C PHE A 11 0.92 -4.25 -22.94
N GLY A 12 1.87 -3.67 -23.67
CA GLY A 12 1.94 -3.85 -25.12
C GLY A 12 0.62 -3.43 -25.79
N PRO A 13 0.02 -4.26 -26.66
CA PRO A 13 -1.23 -3.93 -27.35
C PRO A 13 -2.48 -4.06 -26.46
N LYS A 14 -2.36 -4.62 -25.25
CA LYS A 14 -3.51 -4.89 -24.39
C LYS A 14 -3.73 -3.75 -23.40
N GLN A 15 -4.83 -3.01 -23.58
CA GLN A 15 -5.29 -2.03 -22.61
C GLN A 15 -5.97 -2.71 -21.42
N VAL A 16 -5.62 -2.27 -20.21
CA VAL A 16 -6.12 -2.80 -18.93
C VAL A 16 -6.93 -1.75 -18.17
N LEU A 17 -6.49 -0.48 -18.20
CA LEU A 17 -7.21 0.64 -17.59
C LEU A 17 -7.65 1.62 -18.68
N PHE A 18 -8.90 2.08 -18.58
CA PHE A 18 -9.62 2.84 -19.61
C PHE A 18 -10.15 4.15 -19.01
N GLY A 19 -9.28 5.14 -18.80
CA GLY A 19 -9.67 6.47 -18.33
C GLY A 19 -10.35 6.44 -16.96
N ILE A 20 -9.65 5.93 -15.94
CA ILE A 20 -10.23 5.78 -14.60
C ILE A 20 -10.12 7.11 -13.82
N ASP A 21 -11.25 7.56 -13.27
CA ASP A 21 -11.35 8.75 -12.42
C ASP A 21 -11.93 8.41 -11.05
N PHE A 22 -11.22 8.74 -9.97
CA PHE A 22 -11.78 8.69 -8.61
C PHE A 22 -10.96 9.51 -7.60
N GLN A 23 -11.56 9.72 -6.43
CA GLN A 23 -10.92 10.38 -5.29
C GLN A 23 -11.05 9.52 -4.03
N ALA A 24 -9.95 9.36 -3.27
CA ALA A 24 -9.98 8.83 -1.91
C ALA A 24 -9.81 9.97 -0.90
N ARG A 25 -10.90 10.28 -0.19
CA ARG A 25 -10.96 11.39 0.77
C ARG A 25 -10.30 11.02 2.11
N PRO A 26 -9.63 11.97 2.79
CA PRO A 26 -9.08 11.74 4.12
C PRO A 26 -10.16 11.24 5.10
N GLY A 27 -9.78 10.31 5.99
CA GLY A 27 -10.69 9.76 7.01
C GLY A 27 -11.81 8.86 6.46
N ARG A 28 -11.74 8.43 5.19
CA ARG A 28 -12.70 7.53 4.57
C ARG A 28 -12.00 6.26 4.08
N ILE A 29 -12.69 5.13 4.24
CA ILE A 29 -12.31 3.87 3.62
C ILE A 29 -12.93 3.84 2.23
N LEU A 30 -12.09 3.62 1.20
CA LEU A 30 -12.52 3.39 -0.17
C LEU A 30 -12.21 1.94 -0.54
N GLY A 31 -13.23 1.18 -0.93
CA GLY A 31 -13.07 -0.19 -1.42
C GLY A 31 -13.11 -0.24 -2.94
N LEU A 32 -12.14 -0.92 -3.57
CA LEU A 32 -12.15 -1.22 -4.99
C LEU A 32 -12.55 -2.68 -5.22
N VAL A 33 -13.74 -2.89 -5.80
CA VAL A 33 -14.33 -4.23 -5.97
C VAL A 33 -14.46 -4.58 -7.45
N GLY A 34 -14.14 -5.82 -7.79
CA GLY A 34 -14.26 -6.33 -9.16
C GLY A 34 -13.66 -7.72 -9.29
N LYS A 35 -13.98 -8.43 -10.38
CA LYS A 35 -13.46 -9.77 -10.68
C LYS A 35 -11.93 -9.79 -10.80
N ASN A 36 -11.34 -10.99 -10.75
CA ASN A 36 -9.91 -11.17 -11.04
C ASN A 36 -9.62 -10.70 -12.48
N GLY A 37 -8.50 -10.01 -12.65
CA GLY A 37 -8.14 -9.40 -13.94
C GLY A 37 -8.86 -8.08 -14.27
N ALA A 38 -9.72 -7.54 -13.39
CA ALA A 38 -10.39 -6.26 -13.62
C ALA A 38 -9.47 -5.02 -13.52
N GLY A 39 -8.18 -5.20 -13.21
CA GLY A 39 -7.20 -4.10 -13.13
C GLY A 39 -6.97 -3.53 -11.72
N LYS A 40 -7.51 -4.14 -10.65
CA LYS A 40 -7.35 -3.67 -9.27
C LYS A 40 -5.88 -3.49 -8.86
N THR A 41 -5.08 -4.55 -9.03
CA THR A 41 -3.65 -4.53 -8.76
C THR A 41 -2.91 -3.53 -9.66
N THR A 42 -3.33 -3.40 -10.92
CA THR A 42 -2.79 -2.40 -11.85
C THR A 42 -3.02 -0.97 -11.36
N ILE A 43 -4.21 -0.67 -10.80
CA ILE A 43 -4.50 0.64 -10.20
C ILE A 43 -3.60 0.89 -9.00
N PHE A 44 -3.49 -0.06 -8.06
CA PHE A 44 -2.61 0.10 -6.90
C PHE A 44 -1.15 0.30 -7.29
N HIS A 45 -0.64 -0.49 -8.23
CA HIS A 45 0.73 -0.34 -8.72
C HIS A 45 0.96 0.97 -9.48
N SER A 46 -0.05 1.52 -10.15
CA SER A 46 0.03 2.83 -10.79
C SER A 46 0.12 3.94 -9.74
N ILE A 47 -0.70 3.88 -8.67
CA ILE A 47 -0.64 4.83 -7.55
C ILE A 47 0.74 4.85 -6.89
N LEU A 48 1.34 3.67 -6.71
CA LEU A 48 2.68 3.52 -6.12
C LEU A 48 3.82 3.81 -7.11
N LYS A 49 3.51 4.21 -8.36
CA LYS A 49 4.45 4.38 -9.46
C LYS A 49 5.37 3.18 -9.70
N PHE A 50 4.86 1.97 -9.48
CA PHE A 50 5.53 0.72 -9.89
C PHE A 50 5.34 0.42 -11.37
N LEU A 51 4.43 1.14 -12.04
CA LEU A 51 4.15 1.02 -13.45
C LEU A 51 4.12 2.41 -14.09
N GLU A 52 4.62 2.52 -15.31
CA GLU A 52 4.36 3.67 -16.19
C GLU A 52 2.87 3.72 -16.57
N TYR A 53 2.24 4.89 -16.58
CA TYR A 53 0.82 5.06 -16.94
C TYR A 53 0.59 6.41 -17.64
N GLN A 54 -0.61 6.60 -18.19
CA GLN A 54 -1.10 7.89 -18.68
C GLN A 54 -2.17 8.44 -17.72
N GLY A 55 -2.36 9.75 -17.73
CA GLY A 55 -3.23 10.47 -16.79
C GLY A 55 -2.45 11.03 -15.60
N GLU A 56 -3.17 11.39 -14.53
CA GLU A 56 -2.60 12.09 -13.38
C GLU A 56 -2.98 11.40 -12.07
N ILE A 57 -2.00 11.26 -11.17
CA ILE A 57 -2.21 10.76 -9.81
C ILE A 57 -1.53 11.72 -8.82
N SER A 58 -2.30 12.27 -7.91
CA SER A 58 -1.81 13.19 -6.88
C SER A 58 -2.26 12.81 -5.48
N LEU A 59 -1.44 13.14 -4.48
CA LEU A 59 -1.78 13.09 -3.06
C LEU A 59 -1.70 14.51 -2.50
N ASP A 60 -2.83 15.01 -1.99
CA ASP A 60 -2.96 16.38 -1.48
C ASP A 60 -2.59 17.44 -2.53
N GLY A 61 -2.93 17.19 -3.80
CA GLY A 61 -2.65 18.10 -4.92
C GLY A 61 -1.17 18.15 -5.33
N GLN A 62 -0.35 17.20 -4.86
CA GLN A 62 1.05 17.05 -5.24
C GLN A 62 1.25 15.69 -5.91
N ASP A 63 2.15 15.62 -6.91
CA ASP A 63 2.54 14.35 -7.50
C ASP A 63 3.11 13.38 -6.47
N ILE A 64 2.84 12.09 -6.67
CA ILE A 64 3.50 11.04 -5.90
C ILE A 64 5.00 11.04 -6.25
N ARG A 65 5.86 11.25 -5.25
CA ARG A 65 7.33 11.21 -5.35
C ARG A 65 7.92 10.36 -4.24
N GLN A 66 9.24 10.22 -4.22
CA GLN A 66 9.94 9.36 -3.26
C GLN A 66 9.64 9.76 -1.80
N GLU A 67 9.55 11.05 -1.53
CA GLU A 67 9.25 11.62 -0.22
C GLU A 67 7.81 11.30 0.23
N THR A 68 6.90 11.09 -0.73
CA THR A 68 5.51 10.73 -0.47
C THR A 68 5.39 9.32 0.12
N TYR A 69 6.30 8.40 -0.19
CA TYR A 69 6.21 7.00 0.24
C TYR A 69 6.38 6.80 1.75
N ALA A 70 6.96 7.76 2.46
CA ALA A 70 6.97 7.73 3.92
C ALA A 70 5.54 7.81 4.52
N ARG A 71 4.60 8.40 3.77
CA ARG A 71 3.20 8.60 4.17
C ARG A 71 2.25 7.50 3.68
N ILE A 72 2.75 6.53 2.91
CA ILE A 72 1.95 5.48 2.27
C ILE A 72 2.36 4.12 2.85
N GLY A 73 1.37 3.39 3.38
CA GLY A 73 1.48 1.96 3.70
C GLY A 73 0.93 1.13 2.54
N TYR A 74 1.67 0.11 2.11
CA TYR A 74 1.22 -0.84 1.09
C TYR A 74 1.39 -2.26 1.61
N LEU A 75 0.30 -3.02 1.59
CA LEU A 75 0.29 -4.44 1.89
C LEU A 75 -0.04 -5.21 0.60
N PRO A 76 0.93 -5.85 -0.05
CA PRO A 76 0.68 -6.64 -1.25
C PRO A 76 -0.15 -7.89 -0.95
N GLU A 77 -0.79 -8.41 -2.00
CA GLU A 77 -1.58 -9.66 -1.96
C GLU A 77 -0.70 -10.86 -1.58
N GLU A 78 0.44 -11.01 -2.27
CA GLU A 78 1.48 -11.97 -1.89
C GLU A 78 2.39 -11.33 -0.83
N ARG A 79 2.34 -11.88 0.39
CA ARG A 79 3.12 -11.39 1.52
C ARG A 79 4.50 -12.02 1.48
N SER A 80 5.54 -11.23 1.27
CA SER A 80 6.90 -11.65 1.60
C SER A 80 7.12 -11.57 3.11
N LEU A 81 6.61 -12.57 3.83
CA LEU A 81 6.91 -12.74 5.25
C LEU A 81 8.32 -13.30 5.42
N MET A 82 8.97 -12.94 6.52
CA MET A 82 10.29 -13.44 6.90
C MET A 82 10.09 -14.66 7.80
N PRO A 83 10.21 -15.90 7.28
CA PRO A 83 9.71 -17.09 7.97
C PRO A 83 10.42 -17.42 9.29
N LYS A 84 11.61 -16.84 9.48
CA LYS A 84 12.45 -17.04 10.68
C LYS A 84 12.21 -16.00 11.77
N LEU A 85 11.31 -15.04 11.53
CA LEU A 85 11.05 -13.94 12.44
C LEU A 85 9.62 -14.02 12.95
N THR A 86 9.46 -13.73 14.23
CA THR A 86 8.14 -13.56 14.83
C THR A 86 7.37 -12.39 14.23
N VAL A 87 6.05 -12.32 14.37
CA VAL A 87 5.21 -11.20 13.87
C VAL A 87 5.73 -9.91 14.49
N LEU A 88 6.00 -9.94 15.79
CA LEU A 88 6.55 -8.81 16.53
C LEU A 88 7.93 -8.39 16.01
N GLU A 89 8.82 -9.35 15.74
CA GLU A 89 10.15 -9.08 15.18
C GLU A 89 10.06 -8.50 13.77
N GLN A 90 9.16 -9.02 12.93
CA GLN A 90 8.92 -8.51 11.59
C GLN A 90 8.38 -7.07 11.61
N VAL A 91 7.38 -6.79 12.45
CA VAL A 91 6.83 -5.43 12.60
C VAL A 91 7.89 -4.48 13.14
N ARG A 92 8.68 -4.88 14.15
CA ARG A 92 9.79 -4.08 14.68
C ARG A 92 10.84 -3.78 13.61
N TYR A 93 11.21 -4.79 12.82
CA TYR A 93 12.16 -4.65 11.72
C TYR A 93 11.65 -3.64 10.68
N LEU A 94 10.41 -3.79 10.22
CA LEU A 94 9.79 -2.86 9.25
C LEU A 94 9.65 -1.43 9.82
N ALA A 95 9.30 -1.29 11.09
CA ALA A 95 9.22 0.01 11.77
C ALA A 95 10.59 0.72 11.82
N THR A 96 11.65 -0.05 12.08
CA THR A 96 13.03 0.47 12.10
C THR A 96 13.45 0.94 10.70
N LEU A 97 13.11 0.19 9.64
CA LEU A 97 13.35 0.60 8.25
C LEU A 97 12.59 1.87 7.84
N LYS A 98 11.46 2.16 8.50
CA LYS A 98 10.69 3.40 8.34
C LYS A 98 11.25 4.56 9.16
N GLY A 99 12.37 4.37 9.86
CA GLY A 99 13.05 5.41 10.62
C GLY A 99 12.51 5.64 12.03
N MET A 100 11.66 4.73 12.54
CA MET A 100 11.16 4.82 13.91
C MET A 100 12.25 4.41 14.90
N ASP A 101 12.35 5.13 16.02
CA ASP A 101 13.27 4.78 17.09
C ASP A 101 12.71 3.69 18.02
N ALA A 102 13.58 3.10 18.84
CA ALA A 102 13.19 1.99 19.72
C ALA A 102 12.13 2.39 20.77
N LYS A 103 12.07 3.67 21.15
CA LYS A 103 11.09 4.18 22.11
C LYS A 103 9.72 4.30 21.43
N GLU A 104 9.65 4.87 20.24
CA GLU A 104 8.42 4.98 19.45
C GLU A 104 7.82 3.61 19.11
N ILE A 105 8.68 2.66 18.73
CA ILE A 105 8.29 1.27 18.48
C ILE A 105 7.68 0.66 19.75
N LYS A 106 8.35 0.80 20.89
CA LYS A 106 7.88 0.26 22.18
C LYS A 106 6.57 0.89 22.66
N GLU A 107 6.29 2.14 22.30
CA GLU A 107 5.03 2.82 22.65
C GLU A 107 3.88 2.44 21.72
N LYS A 108 4.14 2.18 20.43
CA LYS A 108 3.10 1.93 19.41
C LYS A 108 2.79 0.46 19.14
N LEU A 109 3.71 -0.47 19.38
CA LEU A 109 3.48 -1.92 19.23
C LEU A 109 2.82 -2.66 20.41
N PRO A 110 2.79 -2.19 21.69
CA PRO A 110 2.40 -3.05 22.81
C PRO A 110 0.91 -3.42 22.82
N SER A 111 0.08 -2.80 21.96
CA SER A 111 -1.34 -3.12 21.81
C SER A 111 -1.64 -4.09 20.65
N MET A 112 -0.67 -4.41 19.78
CA MET A 112 -0.92 -5.26 18.61
C MET A 112 -1.00 -6.76 18.96
N ASP A 113 -0.42 -7.18 20.09
CA ASP A 113 -0.51 -8.56 20.60
C ASP A 113 -1.94 -8.94 21.04
N GLU A 114 -2.80 -7.96 21.37
CA GLU A 114 -4.19 -8.21 21.76
C GLU A 114 -5.18 -8.13 20.57
N GLU A 115 -4.90 -7.31 19.54
CA GLU A 115 -5.77 -7.13 18.38
C GLU A 115 -5.48 -8.11 17.22
N VAL A 116 -4.22 -8.50 17.03
CA VAL A 116 -3.83 -9.48 16.01
C VAL A 116 -3.87 -10.86 16.66
N GLY A 117 -5.08 -11.40 16.82
CA GLY A 117 -5.36 -12.66 17.49
C GLY A 117 -4.21 -13.66 17.42
N SER A 118 -3.64 -13.94 18.60
CA SER A 118 -2.53 -14.85 18.79
C SER A 118 -2.87 -16.25 18.30
N GLU A 119 -2.45 -16.63 17.10
CA GLU A 119 -2.30 -18.04 16.75
C GLU A 119 -0.96 -18.28 16.02
N ARG A 120 0.04 -18.53 16.87
CA ARG A 120 1.18 -19.45 16.71
C ARG A 120 2.09 -19.24 15.49
N GLU A 121 3.36 -18.96 15.79
CA GLU A 121 4.45 -19.01 14.83
C GLU A 121 5.23 -20.32 14.87
N ALA A 122 5.46 -20.82 13.66
CA ALA A 122 6.58 -21.61 13.14
C ALA A 122 7.25 -22.65 14.07
N ASP A 123 6.95 -23.92 13.81
CA ASP A 123 7.93 -25.01 13.89
C ASP A 123 8.80 -25.03 12.62
#